data_AF-A0A1I3C780-F1
#
_entry.id   AF-A0A1I3C780-F1
#
_cell.length_a   1.000
_cell.length_b   1.000
_cell.length_c   1.000
_cell.angle_alpha   90.00
_cell.angle_beta   90.00
_cell.angle_gamma   90.00
#
_symmetry.space_group_name_H-M   'P 1'
#
loop_
_entity.id
_entity.type
_entity.pdbx_description
1 polymer ?
#
loop_
_entity_poly.entity_id
_entity_poly.type
_entity_poly.pdbx_seq_one_letter_code
_entity_poly.pdbx_strand_id
1 'polypeptide(L)'
;MSFALAATATTAATSTSSRPQRLLHRLTAASVVGGPLCFWLGGLLAPPSMHTDGGQTVAANLAADPATNTAHLIAFFAASFLLPVSIVGLARLSWARTPWLSALGGLAGVVGWIPLSALTALDAAAVAMARMPGSSSYGRLYDAFAYGPLMNAYLIVYIVGHLAAYVLLGIALRRARVVPAWAAWAMVASSPLTMAMFVLPGNPVAVGAVAIGLLVAGSVPAARALWTTS
;
A
#
# COMPACT_ATOMS: atom_id res chain seq x y z
N MET A 1 52.96 -44.08 -16.69
CA MET A 1 52.10 -43.93 -15.49
C MET A 1 50.95 -43.01 -15.86
N SER A 2 49.75 -43.57 -15.99
CA SER A 2 48.55 -42.88 -16.49
C SER A 2 47.66 -42.54 -15.29
N PHE A 3 47.44 -41.25 -15.02
CA PHE A 3 46.50 -40.79 -13.98
C PHE A 3 45.12 -40.62 -14.61
N ALA A 4 44.19 -41.49 -14.24
CA ALA A 4 42.79 -41.37 -14.61
C ALA A 4 42.11 -40.30 -13.73
N LEU A 5 41.69 -39.20 -14.34
CA LEU A 5 40.82 -38.18 -13.73
C LEU A 5 39.39 -38.73 -13.62
N ALA A 6 38.97 -39.11 -12.42
CA ALA A 6 37.60 -39.49 -12.13
C ALA A 6 36.69 -38.25 -12.14
N ALA A 7 35.80 -38.15 -13.13
CA ALA A 7 34.80 -37.11 -13.20
C ALA A 7 33.75 -37.30 -12.10
N THR A 8 33.73 -36.40 -11.12
CA THR A 8 32.69 -36.36 -10.08
C THR A 8 31.41 -35.80 -10.68
N ALA A 9 30.48 -36.69 -11.06
CA ALA A 9 29.14 -36.31 -11.49
C ALA A 9 28.39 -35.64 -10.33
N THR A 10 28.31 -34.32 -10.35
CA THR A 10 27.50 -33.55 -9.40
C THR A 10 26.05 -33.63 -9.87
N THR A 11 25.29 -34.58 -9.34
CA THR A 11 23.87 -34.73 -9.62
C THR A 11 23.12 -33.53 -9.04
N ALA A 12 22.79 -32.56 -9.90
CA ALA A 12 21.99 -31.40 -9.53
C ALA A 12 20.56 -31.85 -9.21
N ALA A 13 20.21 -31.94 -7.93
CA ALA A 13 18.85 -32.19 -7.50
C ALA A 13 17.98 -30.97 -7.85
N THR A 14 17.12 -31.12 -8.86
CA THR A 14 16.12 -30.11 -9.23
C THR A 14 15.08 -30.02 -8.11
N SER A 15 15.24 -29.03 -7.22
CA SER A 15 14.27 -28.79 -6.15
C SER A 15 12.93 -28.35 -6.75
N THR A 16 11.96 -29.25 -6.81
CA THR A 16 10.58 -28.87 -7.18
C THR A 16 9.99 -28.06 -6.02
N SER A 17 9.52 -26.85 -6.29
CA SER A 17 8.87 -26.02 -5.26
C SER A 17 7.67 -26.77 -4.66
N SER A 18 7.46 -26.65 -3.36
CA SER A 18 6.30 -27.28 -2.70
C SER A 18 5.00 -26.56 -3.10
N ARG A 19 3.85 -27.25 -3.07
CA ARG A 19 2.53 -26.62 -3.35
C ARG A 19 2.28 -25.37 -2.48
N PRO A 20 2.58 -25.35 -1.16
CA PRO A 20 2.43 -24.16 -0.32
C PRO A 20 3.29 -22.97 -0.76
N GLN A 21 4.52 -23.20 -1.19
CA GLN A 21 5.42 -22.13 -1.65
C GLN A 21 4.87 -21.43 -2.90
N ARG A 22 4.36 -22.20 -3.86
CA ARG A 22 3.70 -21.64 -5.04
C ARG A 22 2.47 -20.81 -4.69
N LEU A 23 1.66 -21.26 -3.73
CA LEU A 23 0.49 -20.52 -3.26
C LEU A 23 0.90 -19.18 -2.63
N LEU A 24 1.84 -19.19 -1.69
CA LEU A 24 2.33 -17.95 -1.05
C LEU A 24 2.87 -16.95 -2.06
N HIS A 25 3.56 -17.44 -3.09
CA HIS A 25 4.09 -16.58 -4.13
C HIS A 25 2.99 -15.93 -4.98
N ARG A 26 1.95 -16.70 -5.34
CA ARG A 26 0.78 -16.18 -6.06
C ARG A 26 0.00 -15.16 -5.23
N LEU A 27 -0.18 -15.42 -3.94
CA LEU A 27 -0.84 -14.49 -3.01
C LEU A 27 -0.02 -13.19 -2.87
N THR A 28 1.30 -13.29 -2.79
CA THR A 28 2.19 -12.12 -2.76
C THR A 28 2.06 -11.32 -4.05
N ALA A 29 2.13 -11.97 -5.21
CA ALA A 29 1.96 -11.30 -6.51
C ALA A 29 0.58 -10.64 -6.63
N ALA A 30 -0.50 -11.30 -6.19
CA ALA A 30 -1.83 -10.72 -6.15
C ALA A 30 -1.89 -9.48 -5.24
N SER A 31 -1.25 -9.51 -4.07
CA SER A 31 -1.20 -8.37 -3.15
C SER A 31 -0.50 -7.15 -3.74
N VAL A 32 0.51 -7.34 -4.61
CA VAL A 32 1.25 -6.23 -5.24
C VAL A 32 0.34 -5.29 -6.02
N VAL A 33 -0.67 -5.81 -6.70
CA VAL A 33 -1.70 -5.02 -7.40
C VAL A 33 -2.91 -4.78 -6.49
N GLY A 34 -3.36 -5.82 -5.79
CA GLY A 34 -4.59 -5.79 -4.98
C GLY A 34 -4.54 -4.76 -3.86
N GLY A 35 -3.40 -4.60 -3.18
CA GLY A 35 -3.25 -3.61 -2.11
C GLY A 35 -3.48 -2.18 -2.60
N PRO A 36 -2.68 -1.67 -3.55
CA PRO A 36 -2.88 -0.34 -4.11
C PRO A 36 -4.26 -0.15 -4.77
N LEU A 37 -4.81 -1.18 -5.42
CA LEU A 37 -6.13 -1.13 -6.02
C LEU A 37 -7.24 -0.96 -4.98
N CYS A 38 -7.20 -1.76 -3.90
CA CYS A 38 -8.14 -1.62 -2.79
C CYS A 38 -8.02 -0.24 -2.12
N PHE A 39 -6.80 0.27 -1.95
CA PHE A 39 -6.60 1.63 -1.42
C PHE A 39 -7.18 2.70 -2.35
N TRP A 40 -6.99 2.56 -3.66
CA TRP A 40 -7.54 3.47 -4.66
C TRP A 40 -9.07 3.47 -4.65
N LEU A 41 -9.69 2.29 -4.64
CA LEU A 41 -11.14 2.13 -4.58
C LEU A 41 -11.71 2.68 -3.27
N GLY A 42 -11.04 2.44 -2.14
CA GLY A 42 -11.40 3.03 -0.85
C GLY A 42 -11.46 4.55 -0.94
N GLY A 43 -10.40 5.19 -1.45
CA GLY A 43 -10.36 6.65 -1.59
C GLY A 43 -11.41 7.22 -2.57
N LEU A 44 -11.69 6.53 -3.67
CA LEU A 44 -12.70 6.97 -4.66
C LEU A 44 -14.14 6.85 -4.15
N LEU A 45 -14.42 5.87 -3.31
CA LEU A 45 -15.74 5.59 -2.76
C LEU A 45 -16.02 6.33 -1.45
N ALA A 46 -15.01 6.96 -0.87
CA ALA A 46 -15.16 7.60 0.42
C ALA A 46 -15.88 8.97 0.28
N PRO A 47 -16.66 9.40 1.28
CA PRO A 47 -17.46 10.62 1.19
C PRO A 47 -16.62 11.87 0.94
N PRO A 48 -17.07 12.80 0.08
CA PRO A 48 -16.35 14.06 -0.12
C PRO A 48 -16.30 14.88 1.18
N SER A 49 -15.20 15.59 1.41
CA SER A 49 -14.94 16.44 2.59
C SER A 49 -14.64 15.69 3.90
N MET A 50 -14.57 14.36 3.88
CA MET A 50 -14.01 13.60 4.99
C MET A 50 -12.56 14.05 5.28
N HIS A 51 -12.16 14.02 6.54
CA HIS A 51 -10.83 14.44 7.03
C HIS A 51 -10.54 15.95 6.96
N THR A 52 -11.56 16.80 6.83
CA THR A 52 -11.40 18.26 6.98
C THR A 52 -11.50 18.66 8.46
N ASP A 53 -12.64 18.34 9.07
CA ASP A 53 -12.90 18.42 10.52
C ASP A 53 -13.92 17.34 10.91
N GLY A 54 -14.07 17.07 12.19
CA GLY A 54 -14.91 16.00 12.70
C GLY A 54 -16.39 16.24 12.48
N GLY A 55 -16.85 17.50 12.53
CA GLY A 55 -18.25 17.85 12.25
C GLY A 55 -18.60 17.56 10.79
N GLN A 56 -17.77 18.03 9.86
CA GLN A 56 -17.92 17.76 8.44
C GLN A 56 -17.78 16.27 8.11
N THR A 57 -16.83 15.58 8.74
CA THR A 57 -16.62 14.14 8.52
C THR A 57 -17.84 13.33 8.96
N VAL A 58 -18.41 13.61 10.12
CA VAL A 58 -19.62 12.94 10.61
C VAL A 58 -20.84 13.29 9.74
N ALA A 59 -21.00 14.56 9.35
CA ALA A 59 -22.10 14.99 8.48
C ALA A 59 -22.01 14.38 7.08
N ALA A 60 -20.82 14.29 6.48
CA ALA A 60 -20.58 13.66 5.18
C ALA A 60 -20.92 12.16 5.22
N ASN A 61 -20.54 11.47 6.30
CA ASN A 61 -20.89 10.06 6.48
C ASN A 61 -22.40 9.83 6.71
N LEU A 62 -23.10 10.78 7.33
CA LEU A 62 -24.55 10.74 7.48
C LEU A 62 -25.27 10.92 6.14
N ALA A 63 -24.77 11.80 5.27
CA ALA A 63 -25.35 12.09 3.97
C ALA A 63 -25.00 11.05 2.88
N ALA A 64 -23.96 10.25 3.10
CA ALA A 64 -23.47 9.27 2.14
C ALA A 64 -24.37 8.02 2.04
N ASP A 65 -24.39 7.43 0.84
CA ASP A 65 -25.07 6.15 0.60
C ASP A 65 -24.47 5.02 1.48
N PRO A 66 -25.28 4.27 2.25
CA PRO A 66 -24.79 3.22 3.14
C PRO A 66 -23.99 2.11 2.45
N ALA A 67 -24.35 1.75 1.22
CA ALA A 67 -23.65 0.71 0.47
C ALA A 67 -22.26 1.20 0.03
N THR A 68 -22.18 2.43 -0.47
CA THR A 68 -20.93 3.11 -0.81
C THR A 68 -20.03 3.27 0.42
N ASN A 69 -20.59 3.64 1.58
CA ASN A 69 -19.84 3.71 2.84
C ASN A 69 -19.24 2.35 3.23
N THR A 70 -20.04 1.29 3.12
CA THR A 70 -19.59 -0.06 3.44
C THR A 70 -18.51 -0.52 2.47
N ALA A 71 -18.65 -0.20 1.18
CA ALA A 71 -17.69 -0.58 0.15
C ALA A 71 -16.31 0.08 0.35
N HIS A 72 -16.25 1.38 0.68
CA HIS A 72 -14.95 2.02 0.95
C HIS A 72 -14.26 1.43 2.18
N LEU A 73 -15.01 1.12 3.25
CA LEU A 73 -14.45 0.50 4.46
C LEU A 73 -13.91 -0.90 4.18
N ILE A 74 -14.64 -1.72 3.41
CA ILE A 74 -14.16 -3.05 3.00
C ILE A 74 -12.88 -2.91 2.16
N ALA A 75 -12.82 -1.92 1.26
CA ALA A 75 -11.66 -1.67 0.43
C ALA A 75 -10.42 -1.26 1.27
N PHE A 76 -10.56 -0.31 2.19
CA PHE A 76 -9.46 0.08 3.09
C PHE A 76 -9.07 -1.02 4.09
N PHE A 77 -10.04 -1.79 4.56
CA PHE A 77 -9.77 -2.98 5.38
C PHE A 77 -8.91 -3.99 4.62
N ALA A 78 -9.29 -4.34 3.38
CA ALA A 78 -8.49 -5.23 2.54
C ALA A 78 -7.10 -4.65 2.25
N ALA A 79 -7.01 -3.35 1.94
CA ALA A 79 -5.76 -2.65 1.71
C ALA A 79 -4.80 -2.75 2.91
N SER A 80 -5.33 -2.64 4.15
CA SER A 80 -4.56 -2.71 5.40
C SER A 80 -3.75 -4.00 5.53
N PHE A 81 -4.21 -5.11 4.95
CA PHE A 81 -3.48 -6.39 4.96
C PHE A 81 -2.66 -6.62 3.69
N LEU A 82 -3.18 -6.21 2.54
CA LEU A 82 -2.54 -6.47 1.25
C LEU A 82 -1.31 -5.57 1.03
N LEU A 83 -1.31 -4.34 1.53
CA LEU A 83 -0.21 -3.39 1.30
C LEU A 83 1.11 -3.77 1.99
N PRO A 84 1.13 -4.19 3.27
CA PRO A 84 2.36 -4.71 3.87
C PRO A 84 2.93 -5.92 3.11
N VAL A 85 2.07 -6.85 2.66
CA VAL A 85 2.49 -8.02 1.86
C VAL A 85 3.00 -7.60 0.48
N SER A 86 2.37 -6.62 -0.15
CA SER A 86 2.81 -6.00 -1.41
C SER A 86 4.23 -5.47 -1.30
N ILE A 87 4.53 -4.71 -0.24
CA ILE A 87 5.87 -4.17 0.03
C ILE A 87 6.91 -5.28 0.15
N VAL A 88 6.61 -6.36 0.89
CA VAL A 88 7.50 -7.52 1.00
C VAL A 88 7.77 -8.15 -0.37
N GLY A 89 6.73 -8.28 -1.21
CA GLY A 89 6.85 -8.77 -2.58
C GLY A 89 7.78 -7.92 -3.45
N LEU A 90 7.61 -6.59 -3.41
CA LEU A 90 8.44 -5.64 -4.16
C LEU A 90 9.90 -5.63 -3.68
N ALA A 91 10.11 -5.66 -2.37
CA ALA A 91 11.45 -5.73 -1.78
C ALA A 91 12.16 -7.03 -2.20
N ARG A 92 11.48 -8.18 -2.09
CA ARG A 92 12.01 -9.48 -2.50
C ARG A 92 12.39 -9.50 -3.99
N LEU A 93 11.58 -8.90 -4.86
CA LEU A 93 11.81 -8.88 -6.31
C LEU A 93 13.12 -8.16 -6.68
N SER A 94 13.54 -7.16 -5.91
CA SER A 94 14.76 -6.37 -6.16
C SER A 94 15.97 -6.79 -5.30
N TRP A 95 15.76 -7.62 -4.27
CA TRP A 95 16.74 -7.95 -3.23
C TRP A 95 18.09 -8.42 -3.77
N ALA A 96 18.08 -9.34 -4.75
CA ALA A 96 19.30 -9.95 -5.27
C ALA A 96 20.27 -8.96 -5.92
N ARG A 97 19.78 -7.81 -6.40
CA ARG A 97 20.59 -6.81 -7.13
C ARG A 97 20.77 -5.50 -6.36
N THR A 98 19.85 -5.18 -5.44
CA THR A 98 19.86 -3.91 -4.71
C THR A 98 19.47 -4.07 -3.24
N PRO A 99 20.17 -4.92 -2.46
CA PRO A 99 19.71 -5.37 -1.13
C PRO A 99 19.45 -4.21 -0.16
N TRP A 100 20.29 -3.17 -0.16
CA TRP A 100 20.10 -2.01 0.71
C TRP A 100 18.84 -1.20 0.42
N LEU A 101 18.56 -0.91 -0.86
CA LEU A 101 17.33 -0.19 -1.23
C LEU A 101 16.09 -1.04 -0.95
N SER A 102 16.18 -2.35 -1.23
CA SER A 102 15.12 -3.30 -0.95
C SER A 102 14.85 -3.43 0.56
N ALA A 103 15.89 -3.47 1.39
CA ALA A 103 15.77 -3.53 2.84
C ALA A 103 15.15 -2.26 3.42
N LEU A 104 15.71 -1.09 3.09
CA LEU A 104 15.24 0.20 3.61
C LEU A 104 13.82 0.52 3.12
N GLY A 105 13.56 0.35 1.83
CA GLY A 105 12.23 0.56 1.26
C GLY A 105 11.21 -0.47 1.76
N GLY A 106 11.63 -1.73 1.93
CA GLY A 106 10.81 -2.79 2.50
C GLY A 106 10.41 -2.51 3.95
N LEU A 107 11.38 -2.15 4.80
CA LEU A 107 11.14 -1.83 6.21
C LEU A 107 10.27 -0.58 6.35
N ALA A 108 10.62 0.51 5.65
CA ALA A 108 9.85 1.75 5.66
C ALA A 108 8.40 1.51 5.21
N GLY A 109 8.19 0.69 4.18
CA GLY A 109 6.85 0.42 3.65
C GLY A 109 6.01 -0.47 4.56
N VAL A 110 6.58 -1.53 5.14
CA VAL A 110 5.85 -2.38 6.08
C VAL A 110 5.46 -1.57 7.31
N VAL A 111 6.39 -0.84 7.93
CA VAL A 111 6.12 0.00 9.10
C VAL A 111 5.14 1.12 8.75
N GLY A 112 5.30 1.75 7.59
CA GLY A 112 4.42 2.82 7.12
C GLY A 112 2.99 2.38 6.80
N TRP A 113 2.77 1.14 6.38
CA TRP A 113 1.40 0.67 6.09
C TRP A 113 0.66 0.11 7.30
N ILE A 114 1.33 -0.27 8.39
CA ILE A 114 0.68 -0.79 9.61
C ILE A 114 -0.41 0.17 10.16
N PRO A 115 -0.16 1.49 10.30
CA PRO A 115 -1.15 2.42 10.85
C PRO A 115 -2.43 2.56 10.01
N LEU A 116 -2.44 2.13 8.74
CA LEU A 116 -3.63 2.21 7.89
C LEU A 116 -4.84 1.49 8.52
N SER A 117 -4.60 0.42 9.28
CA SER A 117 -5.66 -0.30 10.01
C SER A 117 -6.36 0.57 11.06
N ALA A 118 -5.59 1.37 11.81
CA ALA A 118 -6.13 2.31 12.79
C ALA A 118 -6.84 3.48 12.09
N LEU A 119 -6.31 3.98 10.97
CA LEU A 119 -6.96 5.01 10.15
C LEU A 119 -8.28 4.50 9.56
N THR A 120 -8.33 3.25 9.10
CA THR A 120 -9.56 2.61 8.62
C THR A 120 -10.59 2.44 9.75
N ALA A 121 -10.13 2.10 10.96
CA ALA A 121 -11.00 2.00 12.13
C ALA A 121 -11.56 3.38 12.53
N LEU A 122 -10.79 4.45 12.35
CA LEU A 122 -11.25 5.82 12.55
C LEU A 122 -12.39 6.18 11.59
N ASP A 123 -12.31 5.77 10.33
CA ASP A 123 -13.38 5.97 9.34
C ASP A 123 -14.64 5.18 9.70
N ALA A 124 -14.47 3.92 10.12
CA ALA A 124 -15.58 3.12 10.60
C ALA A 124 -16.25 3.74 11.84
N ALA A 125 -15.47 4.36 12.73
CA ALA A 125 -15.99 5.09 13.88
C ALA A 125 -16.79 6.33 13.46
N ALA A 126 -16.35 7.08 12.44
CA ALA A 126 -17.12 8.19 11.87
C ALA A 126 -18.47 7.74 11.30
N VAL A 127 -18.49 6.62 10.55
CA VAL A 127 -19.74 6.02 10.04
C VAL A 127 -20.68 5.63 11.18
N ALA A 128 -20.14 5.07 12.27
CA ALA A 128 -20.95 4.72 13.45
C ALA A 128 -21.52 5.96 14.15
N MET A 129 -20.69 6.97 14.41
CA MET A 129 -21.10 8.25 15.02
C MET A 129 -22.18 8.96 14.19
N ALA A 130 -22.07 8.91 12.86
CA ALA A 130 -23.07 9.48 11.96
C ALA A 130 -24.46 8.86 12.12
N ARG A 131 -24.54 7.58 12.50
CA ARG A 131 -25.81 6.84 12.65
C ARG A 131 -26.37 6.83 14.08
N MET A 132 -25.62 7.34 15.05
CA MET A 132 -26.07 7.43 16.44
C MET A 132 -26.97 8.65 16.67
N PRO A 133 -27.93 8.59 17.63
CA PRO A 133 -28.68 9.76 18.06
C PRO A 133 -27.74 10.89 18.48
N GLY A 134 -28.06 12.13 18.08
CA GLY A 134 -27.26 13.30 18.38
C GLY A 134 -25.95 13.40 17.60
N SER A 135 -25.90 12.86 16.37
CA SER A 135 -24.68 12.76 15.55
C SER A 135 -23.88 14.06 15.41
N SER A 136 -24.55 15.22 15.33
CA SER A 136 -23.93 16.54 15.26
C SER A 136 -23.04 16.89 16.47
N SER A 137 -23.24 16.22 17.61
CA SER A 137 -22.45 16.45 18.83
C SER A 137 -21.11 15.71 18.85
N TYR A 138 -20.92 14.69 18.00
CA TYR A 138 -19.71 13.85 18.02
C TYR A 138 -18.52 14.45 17.27
N GLY A 139 -18.69 15.54 16.52
CA GLY A 139 -17.59 16.15 15.75
C GLY A 139 -16.37 16.48 16.62
N ARG A 140 -16.58 17.09 17.80
CA ARG A 140 -15.48 17.39 18.73
C ARG A 140 -14.82 16.15 19.33
N LEU A 141 -15.59 15.08 19.55
CA LEU A 141 -15.04 13.81 20.03
C LEU A 141 -14.17 13.17 18.95
N TYR A 142 -14.63 13.19 17.70
CA TYR A 142 -13.86 12.73 16.55
C TYR A 142 -12.55 13.53 16.44
N ASP A 143 -12.59 14.86 16.48
CA ASP A 143 -11.40 15.71 16.40
C ASP A 143 -10.39 15.43 17.51
N ALA A 144 -10.87 15.33 18.76
CA ALA A 144 -10.00 15.04 19.90
C ALA A 144 -9.27 13.70 19.76
N PHE A 145 -9.90 12.71 19.12
CA PHE A 145 -9.29 11.42 18.87
C PHE A 145 -8.41 11.40 17.60
N ALA A 146 -8.95 11.86 16.46
CA ALA A 146 -8.31 11.86 15.16
C ALA A 146 -7.05 12.72 15.10
N TYR A 147 -7.09 13.88 15.75
CA TYR A 147 -5.98 14.85 15.81
C TYR A 147 -5.25 14.84 17.16
N GLY A 148 -5.54 13.85 18.00
CA GLY A 148 -4.80 13.62 19.25
C GLY A 148 -3.34 13.19 18.98
N PRO A 149 -2.45 13.29 19.98
CA PRO A 149 -1.02 13.00 19.80
C PRO A 149 -0.72 11.60 19.25
N LEU A 150 -1.46 10.58 19.71
CA LEU A 150 -1.27 9.20 19.27
C LEU A 150 -1.66 9.03 17.79
N MET A 151 -2.82 9.55 17.39
CA MET A 151 -3.25 9.42 16.00
C MET A 151 -2.40 10.24 15.04
N ASN A 152 -1.94 11.41 15.45
CA ASN A 152 -0.96 12.18 14.67
C ASN A 152 0.36 11.41 14.52
N ALA A 153 0.84 10.71 15.55
CA ALA A 153 2.03 9.87 15.44
C ALA A 153 1.83 8.74 14.41
N TYR A 154 0.68 8.06 14.44
CA TYR A 154 0.31 7.06 13.44
C TYR A 154 0.24 7.63 12.02
N LEU A 155 -0.36 8.81 11.86
CA LEU A 155 -0.44 9.51 10.58
C LEU A 155 0.95 9.88 10.05
N ILE A 156 1.85 10.38 10.89
CA ILE A 156 3.22 10.74 10.48
C ILE A 156 4.00 9.49 10.06
N VAL A 157 3.96 8.42 10.85
CA VAL A 157 4.60 7.13 10.51
C VAL A 157 4.05 6.60 9.19
N TYR A 158 2.73 6.70 9.01
CA TYR A 158 2.06 6.32 7.78
C TYR A 158 2.60 7.11 6.59
N ILE A 159 2.51 8.44 6.62
CA ILE A 159 2.93 9.34 5.54
C ILE A 159 4.39 9.09 5.17
N VAL A 160 5.30 9.18 6.15
CA VAL A 160 6.73 9.09 5.88
C VAL A 160 7.11 7.70 5.39
N GLY A 161 6.61 6.65 6.05
CA GLY A 161 6.98 5.27 5.76
C GLY A 161 6.56 4.84 4.35
N HIS A 162 5.29 5.04 3.97
CA HIS A 162 4.82 4.54 2.68
C HIS A 162 5.36 5.37 1.50
N LEU A 163 5.48 6.70 1.64
CA LEU A 163 6.03 7.54 0.57
C LEU A 163 7.51 7.24 0.33
N ALA A 164 8.31 7.14 1.40
CA ALA A 164 9.71 6.74 1.28
C ALA A 164 9.84 5.35 0.66
N ALA A 165 8.97 4.41 1.03
CA ALA A 165 9.00 3.05 0.51
C ALA A 165 8.85 2.99 -1.01
N TYR A 166 7.86 3.66 -1.60
CA TYR A 166 7.65 3.58 -3.05
C TYR A 166 8.73 4.29 -3.86
N VAL A 167 9.30 5.38 -3.33
CA VAL A 167 10.49 6.01 -3.93
C VAL A 167 11.67 5.04 -3.92
N LEU A 168 12.02 4.48 -2.75
CA LEU A 168 13.17 3.59 -2.59
C LEU A 168 13.00 2.29 -3.38
N LEU A 169 11.84 1.65 -3.31
CA LEU A 169 11.53 0.40 -4.01
C LEU A 169 11.38 0.63 -5.52
N GLY A 170 10.80 1.74 -5.97
CA GLY A 170 10.78 2.09 -7.39
C GLY A 170 12.19 2.22 -7.97
N ILE A 171 13.09 2.93 -7.27
CA ILE A 171 14.51 3.03 -7.65
C ILE A 171 15.19 1.66 -7.60
N ALA A 172 14.94 0.85 -6.57
CA ALA A 172 15.47 -0.51 -6.43
C ALA A 172 15.08 -1.39 -7.63
N LEU A 173 13.80 -1.42 -7.98
CA LEU A 173 13.25 -2.16 -9.13
C LEU A 173 13.86 -1.68 -10.45
N ARG A 174 14.02 -0.36 -10.61
CA ARG A 174 14.65 0.23 -11.80
C ARG A 174 16.11 -0.18 -11.95
N ARG A 175 16.88 -0.11 -10.87
CA ARG A 175 18.31 -0.48 -10.82
C ARG A 175 18.50 -1.98 -10.98
N ALA A 176 17.62 -2.77 -10.39
CA ALA A 176 17.58 -4.21 -10.55
C ALA A 176 17.16 -4.61 -11.98
N ARG A 177 16.52 -3.74 -12.77
CA ARG A 177 16.04 -4.06 -14.14
C ARG A 177 15.12 -5.28 -14.17
N VAL A 178 14.28 -5.42 -13.15
CA VAL A 178 13.31 -6.53 -13.00
C VAL A 178 11.92 -6.17 -13.50
N VAL A 179 11.67 -4.88 -13.76
CA VAL A 179 10.43 -4.35 -14.36
C VAL A 179 10.79 -3.30 -15.42
N PRO A 180 9.86 -2.97 -16.35
CA PRO A 180 10.04 -1.86 -17.29
C PRO A 180 10.29 -0.52 -16.56
N ALA A 181 11.10 0.35 -17.16
CA ALA A 181 11.48 1.62 -16.54
C ALA A 181 10.27 2.53 -16.23
N TRP A 182 9.26 2.56 -17.10
CA TRP A 182 8.05 3.36 -16.88
C TRP A 182 7.30 2.94 -15.61
N ALA A 183 7.27 1.64 -15.31
CA ALA A 183 6.52 1.10 -14.17
C ALA A 183 7.20 1.49 -12.85
N ALA A 184 8.53 1.38 -12.82
CA ALA A 184 9.33 1.82 -11.69
C ALA A 184 9.19 3.33 -11.45
N TRP A 185 9.25 4.15 -12.52
CA TRP A 185 9.09 5.60 -12.38
C TRP A 185 7.66 6.01 -12.01
N ALA A 186 6.63 5.29 -12.46
CA ALA A 186 5.25 5.51 -12.01
C ALA A 186 5.11 5.31 -10.49
N MET A 187 5.74 4.28 -9.93
CA MET A 187 5.80 4.08 -8.47
C MET A 187 6.56 5.19 -7.74
N VAL A 188 7.67 5.68 -8.31
CA VAL A 188 8.42 6.79 -7.71
C VAL A 188 7.58 8.08 -7.75
N ALA A 189 6.93 8.37 -8.87
CA ALA A 189 6.16 9.59 -9.09
C ALA A 189 4.86 9.64 -8.27
N SER A 190 4.31 8.48 -7.87
CA SER A 190 3.12 8.46 -7.02
C SER A 190 3.34 9.20 -5.70
N SER A 191 4.52 9.08 -5.09
CA SER A 191 4.80 9.67 -3.78
C SER A 191 4.78 11.21 -3.75
N PRO A 192 5.53 11.92 -4.62
CA PRO A 192 5.46 13.38 -4.67
C PRO A 192 4.09 13.89 -5.13
N LEU A 193 3.35 13.15 -5.96
CA LEU A 193 1.99 13.53 -6.34
C LEU A 193 1.00 13.37 -5.17
N THR A 194 1.13 12.29 -4.39
CA THR A 194 0.36 12.14 -3.14
C THR A 194 0.68 13.29 -2.18
N MET A 195 1.96 13.67 -2.02
CA MET A 195 2.33 14.83 -1.21
C MET A 195 1.70 16.13 -1.75
N ALA A 196 1.71 16.33 -3.06
CA ALA A 196 1.11 17.51 -3.70
C ALA A 196 -0.40 17.61 -3.42
N MET A 197 -1.13 16.48 -3.35
CA MET A 197 -2.54 16.48 -2.95
C MET A 197 -2.76 17.12 -1.57
N PHE A 198 -1.86 16.91 -0.60
CA PHE A 198 -2.02 17.41 0.77
C PHE A 198 -1.43 18.81 1.00
N VAL A 199 -0.45 19.22 0.18
CA VAL A 199 0.23 20.52 0.35
C VAL A 199 -0.43 21.62 -0.49
N LEU A 200 -1.06 21.27 -1.61
CA LEU A 200 -1.67 22.27 -2.49
C LEU A 200 -3.02 22.77 -1.96
N PRO A 201 -3.33 24.07 -2.12
CA PRO A 201 -4.61 24.63 -1.70
C PRO A 201 -5.81 23.88 -2.30
N GLY A 202 -6.81 23.64 -1.48
CA GLY A 202 -8.05 22.99 -1.89
C GLY A 202 -7.97 21.46 -2.01
N ASN A 203 -6.85 20.84 -1.59
CA ASN A 203 -6.66 19.39 -1.53
C ASN A 203 -7.11 18.68 -2.82
N PRO A 204 -6.43 18.89 -3.97
CA PRO A 204 -6.93 18.45 -5.27
C PRO A 204 -7.00 16.91 -5.35
N VAL A 205 -8.16 16.34 -4.99
CA VAL A 205 -8.39 14.89 -4.89
C VAL A 205 -8.05 14.16 -6.19
N ALA A 206 -8.25 14.80 -7.33
CA ALA A 206 -7.87 14.27 -8.64
C ALA A 206 -6.36 13.97 -8.74
N VAL A 207 -5.49 14.80 -8.14
CA VAL A 207 -4.04 14.56 -8.10
C VAL A 207 -3.72 13.32 -7.28
N GLY A 208 -4.36 13.15 -6.12
CA GLY A 208 -4.23 11.93 -5.31
C GLY A 208 -4.73 10.68 -6.03
N ALA A 209 -5.87 10.76 -6.72
CA ALA A 209 -6.41 9.67 -7.51
C ALA A 209 -5.45 9.27 -8.65
N VAL A 210 -4.83 10.24 -9.32
CA VAL A 210 -3.79 9.99 -10.34
C VAL A 210 -2.54 9.38 -9.71
N ALA A 211 -2.09 9.88 -8.56
CA ALA A 211 -0.94 9.35 -7.84
C ALA A 211 -1.08 7.87 -7.52
N ILE A 212 -2.22 7.48 -6.93
CA ILE A 212 -2.51 6.08 -6.60
C ILE A 212 -2.75 5.27 -7.88
N GLY A 213 -3.40 5.83 -8.90
CA GLY A 213 -3.56 5.19 -10.21
C GLY A 213 -2.23 4.83 -10.87
N LEU A 214 -1.23 5.70 -10.79
CA LEU A 214 0.14 5.42 -11.24
C LEU A 214 0.78 4.29 -10.44
N LEU A 215 0.56 4.24 -9.12
CA LEU A 215 1.04 3.15 -8.29
C LEU A 215 0.39 1.82 -8.70
N VAL A 216 -0.93 1.77 -8.90
CA VAL A 216 -1.65 0.58 -9.40
C VAL A 216 -1.07 0.13 -10.74
N ALA A 217 -0.92 1.06 -11.70
CA ALA A 217 -0.39 0.77 -13.03
C ALA A 217 1.06 0.24 -12.97
N GLY A 218 1.92 0.88 -12.16
CA GLY A 218 3.30 0.47 -11.93
C GLY A 218 3.42 -0.90 -11.26
N SER A 219 2.47 -1.26 -10.40
CA SER A 219 2.42 -2.56 -9.71
C SER A 219 2.14 -3.74 -10.65
N VAL A 220 1.47 -3.55 -11.78
CA VAL A 220 1.09 -4.65 -12.67
C VAL A 220 2.31 -5.39 -13.24
N PRO A 221 3.33 -4.74 -13.84
CA PRO A 221 4.54 -5.42 -14.26
C PRO A 221 5.32 -6.09 -13.13
N ALA A 222 5.34 -5.50 -11.93
CA ALA A 222 6.02 -6.07 -10.77
C ALA A 222 5.35 -7.38 -10.29
N ALA A 223 4.01 -7.40 -10.26
CA ALA A 223 3.25 -8.60 -9.94
C ALA A 223 3.45 -9.70 -11.00
N ARG A 224 3.48 -9.35 -12.28
CA ARG A 224 3.78 -10.30 -13.36
C ARG A 224 5.20 -10.88 -13.23
N ALA A 225 6.19 -10.04 -12.95
CA ALA A 225 7.57 -10.47 -12.74
C ALA A 225 7.68 -11.45 -11.56
N LEU A 226 7.02 -11.16 -10.43
CA LEU A 226 6.88 -12.11 -9.34
C LEU A 226 6.28 -13.41 -9.87
N TRP A 227 5.09 -13.39 -10.46
CA TRP A 227 4.41 -14.61 -10.92
C TRP A 227 5.28 -15.53 -11.80
N THR A 228 6.11 -14.96 -12.68
CA THR A 228 6.99 -15.74 -13.58
C THR A 228 8.24 -16.31 -12.92
N THR A 229 8.61 -15.85 -11.73
CA THR A 229 9.82 -16.29 -11.01
C THR A 229 9.57 -17.43 -10.00
N SER A 230 8.37 -18.03 -10.03
CA SER A 230 7.87 -19.02 -9.05
C SER A 230 7.69 -20.43 -9.59
#